data_AF-A0A1Q3LIS0-F1
#
_entry.id   AF-A0A1Q3LIS0-F1
#
_cell.length_a   1.000
_cell.length_b   1.000
_cell.length_c   1.000
_cell.angle_alpha   90.00
_cell.angle_beta   90.00
_cell.angle_gamma   90.00
#
_symmetry.space_group_name_H-M   'P 1'
#
loop_
_entity.id
_entity.type
_entity.pdbx_description
1 polymer ?
#
loop_
_entity_poly.entity_id
_entity_poly.type
_entity_poly.pdbx_seq_one_letter_code
_entity_poly.pdbx_strand_id
1 'polypeptide(L)'
;MPAAARRLPYLEALARSGLMEALAPFDPHVAGTPPLGLDVPGSDIDVLCEVDEGWAFTQAIWAHAGEFDSFIIRQWTGETRPIVASFEACGWPIEIFGDPRPVVRQPGWRHFTVERRLLALGGEGFRAAVMAQRHRGLKTEPAFAVTLGLDGDPYLTLLELDARSDSHLLRRLKDCGFAGIVSGEQKCGDE
;
A
#
# COMPACT_ATOMS: atom_id res chain seq x y z
N MET A 1 24.48 4.20 -18.27
CA MET A 1 23.29 3.75 -17.52
C MET A 1 22.28 3.29 -18.54
N PRO A 2 21.81 2.04 -18.53
CA PRO A 2 20.69 1.66 -19.39
C PRO A 2 19.52 2.58 -19.05
N ALA A 3 18.78 3.05 -20.06
CA ALA A 3 17.58 3.81 -19.83
C ALA A 3 16.64 2.96 -18.96
N ALA A 4 16.24 3.47 -17.79
CA ALA A 4 15.28 2.78 -16.95
C ALA A 4 14.06 2.44 -17.81
N ALA A 5 13.67 1.17 -17.85
CA ALA A 5 12.53 0.73 -18.63
C ALA A 5 11.32 1.62 -18.29
N ARG A 6 10.61 2.08 -19.32
CA ARG A 6 9.44 2.95 -19.11
C ARG A 6 8.40 2.17 -18.29
N ARG A 7 8.15 2.65 -17.07
CA ARG A 7 7.13 2.14 -16.16
C ARG A 7 5.74 2.33 -16.79
N LEU A 8 5.02 1.24 -17.01
CA LEU A 8 3.61 1.28 -17.43
C LEU A 8 2.72 1.73 -16.25
N PRO A 9 1.49 2.22 -16.49
CA PRO A 9 0.51 2.38 -15.40
C PRO A 9 0.37 1.08 -14.60
N TYR A 10 0.30 1.16 -13.26
CA TYR A 10 0.39 -0.04 -12.41
C TYR A 10 -0.69 -1.09 -12.70
N LEU A 11 -1.92 -0.66 -13.02
CA LEU A 11 -3.01 -1.57 -13.41
C LEU A 11 -2.70 -2.32 -14.71
N GLU A 12 -2.06 -1.65 -15.67
CA GLU A 12 -1.63 -2.28 -16.92
C GLU A 12 -0.46 -3.23 -16.69
N ALA A 13 0.48 -2.87 -15.80
CA ALA A 13 1.56 -3.76 -15.41
C ALA A 13 1.06 -5.05 -14.75
N LEU A 14 0.08 -4.95 -13.83
CA LEU A 14 -0.57 -6.11 -13.20
C LEU A 14 -1.35 -6.97 -14.19
N ALA A 15 -2.09 -6.35 -15.10
CA ALA A 15 -2.84 -7.08 -16.12
C ALA A 15 -1.90 -7.82 -17.09
N ARG A 16 -0.77 -7.21 -17.46
CA ARG A 16 0.23 -7.84 -18.35
C ARG A 16 1.09 -8.88 -17.67
N SER A 17 1.32 -8.77 -16.36
CA SER A 17 2.06 -9.80 -15.63
C SER A 17 1.23 -11.07 -15.48
N GLY A 18 -0.10 -10.97 -15.37
CA GLY A 18 -0.99 -12.11 -15.09
C GLY A 18 -0.93 -12.57 -13.62
N LEU A 19 -0.35 -11.73 -12.75
CA LEU A 19 -0.04 -12.08 -11.37
C LEU A 19 -1.31 -12.29 -10.54
N MET A 20 -2.31 -11.42 -10.74
CA MET A 20 -3.54 -11.45 -9.94
C MET A 20 -4.34 -12.73 -10.23
N GLU A 21 -4.35 -13.20 -11.48
CA GLU A 21 -4.96 -14.48 -11.83
C GLU A 21 -4.19 -15.67 -11.22
N ALA A 22 -2.85 -15.63 -11.26
CA ALA A 22 -2.03 -16.69 -10.69
C ALA A 22 -2.17 -16.80 -9.17
N LEU A 23 -2.39 -15.66 -8.49
CA LEU A 23 -2.54 -15.60 -7.04
C LEU A 23 -4.00 -15.67 -6.56
N ALA A 24 -4.99 -15.74 -7.47
CA ALA A 24 -6.41 -15.75 -7.12
C ALA A 24 -6.81 -16.75 -6.01
N PRO A 25 -6.22 -17.97 -5.89
CA PRO A 25 -6.51 -18.89 -4.79
C PRO A 25 -6.12 -18.39 -3.39
N PHE A 26 -5.31 -17.34 -3.29
CA PHE A 26 -4.70 -16.82 -2.05
C PHE A 26 -5.22 -15.43 -1.66
N ASP A 27 -6.39 -15.04 -2.18
CA ASP A 27 -7.02 -13.73 -1.95
C ASP A 27 -6.02 -12.57 -2.13
N PRO A 28 -5.55 -12.28 -3.36
CA PRO A 28 -4.52 -11.27 -3.57
C PRO A 28 -5.10 -9.85 -3.53
N HIS A 29 -4.53 -8.98 -2.69
CA HIS A 29 -4.88 -7.56 -2.64
C HIS A 29 -3.68 -6.69 -3.00
N VAL A 30 -3.90 -5.74 -3.91
CA VAL A 30 -2.89 -4.75 -4.28
C VAL A 30 -2.86 -3.64 -3.23
N ALA A 31 -1.69 -3.42 -2.65
CA ALA A 31 -1.44 -2.40 -1.64
C ALA A 31 -0.32 -1.44 -2.09
N GLY A 32 0.20 -0.67 -1.13
CA GLY A 32 1.34 0.21 -1.37
C GLY A 32 0.96 1.54 -2.01
N THR A 33 1.97 2.24 -2.50
CA THR A 33 1.83 3.62 -2.97
C THR A 33 1.18 3.81 -4.34
N PRO A 34 1.24 2.88 -5.32
CA PRO A 34 0.62 3.10 -6.63
C PRO A 34 -0.90 3.23 -6.59
N PRO A 35 -1.67 2.36 -5.92
CA PRO A 35 -3.12 2.53 -5.80
C PRO A 35 -3.51 3.78 -5.00
N LEU A 36 -2.61 4.28 -4.14
CA LEU A 36 -2.81 5.53 -3.42
C LEU A 36 -2.49 6.76 -4.26
N GLY A 37 -1.82 6.63 -5.41
CA GLY A 37 -1.28 7.76 -6.18
C GLY A 37 -0.18 8.52 -5.43
N LEU A 38 0.64 7.79 -4.67
CA LEU A 38 1.78 8.31 -3.91
C LEU A 38 3.13 7.74 -4.36
N ASP A 39 3.14 7.05 -5.50
CA ASP A 39 4.33 6.40 -6.02
C ASP A 39 5.31 7.43 -6.59
N VAL A 40 6.59 7.14 -6.38
CA VAL A 40 7.73 7.91 -6.90
C VAL A 40 8.63 6.95 -7.70
N PRO A 41 9.64 7.45 -8.44
CA PRO A 41 10.63 6.56 -9.06
C PRO A 41 11.23 5.61 -8.02
N GLY A 42 11.20 4.32 -8.30
CA GLY A 42 11.67 3.27 -7.39
C GLY A 42 10.62 2.75 -6.40
N SER A 43 9.36 3.19 -6.47
CA SER A 43 8.27 2.52 -5.73
C SER A 43 7.89 1.20 -6.40
N ASP A 44 7.60 0.22 -5.57
CA ASP A 44 7.12 -1.12 -5.88
C ASP A 44 5.58 -1.17 -6.01
N ILE A 45 5.10 -2.29 -6.55
CA ILE A 45 3.71 -2.75 -6.37
C ILE A 45 3.74 -3.84 -5.30
N ASP A 46 2.99 -3.62 -4.22
CA ASP A 46 2.81 -4.61 -3.18
C ASP A 46 1.56 -5.45 -3.45
N VAL A 47 1.67 -6.77 -3.32
CA VAL A 47 0.55 -7.71 -3.36
C VAL A 47 0.55 -8.55 -2.09
N LEU A 48 -0.54 -8.45 -1.32
CA LEU A 48 -0.72 -9.19 -0.07
C LEU A 48 -1.63 -10.39 -0.29
N CYS A 49 -1.29 -11.53 0.28
CA CYS A 49 -2.04 -12.79 0.16
C CYS A 49 -2.26 -13.45 1.53
N GLU A 50 -3.40 -14.12 1.68
CA GLU A 50 -3.66 -15.05 2.78
C GLU A 50 -3.16 -16.45 2.39
N VAL A 51 -2.28 -17.01 3.22
CA VAL A 51 -1.55 -18.24 2.89
C VAL A 51 -1.58 -19.22 4.05
N ASP A 52 -2.50 -20.17 3.99
CA ASP A 52 -2.55 -21.31 4.92
C ASP A 52 -1.52 -22.39 4.55
N GLU A 53 -1.37 -22.67 3.25
CA GLU A 53 -0.47 -23.70 2.72
C GLU A 53 0.67 -23.03 1.93
N GLY A 54 1.84 -22.92 2.57
CA GLY A 54 3.00 -22.23 2.01
C GLY A 54 3.66 -22.93 0.81
N TRP A 55 3.55 -24.25 0.69
CA TRP A 55 4.06 -25.02 -0.45
C TRP A 55 3.25 -24.76 -1.72
N ALA A 56 1.91 -24.79 -1.63
CA ALA A 56 1.02 -24.45 -2.74
C ALA A 56 1.25 -23.01 -3.22
N PHE A 57 1.39 -22.07 -2.28
CA PHE A 57 1.72 -20.68 -2.58
C PHE A 57 3.07 -20.52 -3.28
N THR A 58 4.12 -21.16 -2.75
CA THR A 58 5.46 -21.13 -3.33
C THR A 58 5.48 -21.73 -4.73
N GLN A 59 4.77 -22.84 -4.97
CA GLN A 59 4.67 -23.44 -6.30
C GLN A 59 3.94 -22.52 -7.29
N ALA A 60 2.85 -21.88 -6.88
CA ALA A 60 2.12 -20.94 -7.72
C ALA A 60 3.01 -19.74 -8.11
N ILE A 61 3.72 -19.16 -7.15
CA ILE A 61 4.68 -18.08 -7.41
C ILE A 61 5.81 -18.55 -8.33
N TRP A 62 6.41 -19.71 -8.07
CA TRP A 62 7.53 -20.19 -8.88
C TRP A 62 7.11 -20.49 -10.33
N ALA A 63 5.95 -21.12 -10.51
CA ALA A 63 5.40 -21.41 -11.84
C ALA A 63 5.06 -20.14 -12.62
N HIS A 64 4.70 -19.05 -11.92
CA HIS A 64 4.36 -17.77 -12.54
C HIS A 64 5.57 -16.87 -12.77
N ALA A 65 6.34 -16.60 -11.71
CA ALA A 65 7.36 -15.55 -11.64
C ALA A 65 8.79 -16.08 -11.87
N GLY A 66 8.99 -17.39 -11.93
CA GLY A 66 10.34 -17.99 -11.96
C GLY A 66 11.20 -17.62 -13.17
N GLU A 67 10.59 -17.19 -14.28
CA GLU A 67 11.29 -16.74 -15.49
C GLU A 67 11.39 -15.21 -15.59
N PHE A 68 10.81 -14.46 -14.65
CA PHE A 68 10.92 -13.01 -14.64
C PHE A 68 12.29 -12.56 -14.13
N ASP A 69 12.71 -11.37 -14.59
CA ASP A 69 13.95 -10.75 -14.14
C ASP A 69 13.92 -10.50 -12.63
N SER A 70 15.09 -10.61 -12.00
CA SER A 70 15.28 -10.35 -10.57
C SER A 70 14.41 -11.22 -9.64
N PHE A 71 13.90 -12.37 -10.10
CA PHE A 71 13.06 -13.24 -9.28
C PHE A 71 13.80 -13.76 -8.04
N ILE A 72 13.21 -13.51 -6.87
CA ILE A 72 13.66 -13.99 -5.56
C ILE A 72 12.44 -14.47 -4.79
N ILE A 73 12.57 -15.58 -4.07
CA ILE A 73 11.59 -16.03 -3.09
C ILE A 73 12.30 -16.46 -1.81
N ARG A 74 11.75 -16.08 -0.66
CA ARG A 74 12.29 -16.37 0.65
C ARG A 74 11.18 -16.59 1.66
N GLN A 75 11.44 -17.44 2.66
CA GLN A 75 10.55 -17.61 3.80
C GLN A 75 11.23 -17.06 5.06
N TRP A 76 10.50 -16.26 5.83
CA TRP A 76 11.00 -15.75 7.10
C TRP A 76 10.91 -16.82 8.20
N THR A 77 11.75 -16.69 9.23
CA THR A 77 11.82 -17.65 10.34
C THR A 77 11.04 -17.21 11.59
N GLY A 78 10.25 -16.13 11.49
CA GLY A 78 9.42 -15.63 12.60
C GLY A 78 8.18 -16.49 12.87
N GLU A 79 7.34 -16.09 13.81
CA GLU A 79 6.18 -16.87 14.26
C GLU A 79 5.21 -17.25 13.12
N THR A 80 4.85 -16.29 12.26
CA THR A 80 3.94 -16.53 11.14
C THR A 80 4.63 -17.07 9.88
N ARG A 81 5.97 -17.13 9.88
CA ARG A 81 6.82 -17.60 8.77
C ARG A 81 6.37 -17.13 7.37
N PRO A 82 6.14 -15.81 7.17
CA PRO A 82 5.62 -15.30 5.91
C PRO A 82 6.58 -15.58 4.76
N ILE A 83 6.00 -15.78 3.58
CA ILE A 83 6.72 -15.99 2.33
C ILE A 83 6.74 -14.66 1.58
N VAL A 84 7.92 -14.22 1.19
CA VAL A 84 8.10 -13.00 0.41
C VAL A 84 8.75 -13.37 -0.91
N ALA A 85 8.13 -12.94 -2.00
CA ALA A 85 8.70 -13.06 -3.33
C ALA A 85 8.77 -11.70 -4.00
N SER A 86 9.76 -11.50 -4.85
CA SER A 86 9.87 -10.30 -5.66
C SER A 86 10.39 -10.62 -7.05
N PHE A 87 10.00 -9.82 -8.03
CA PHE A 87 10.48 -9.89 -9.41
C PHE A 87 10.23 -8.55 -10.10
N GLU A 88 10.75 -8.39 -11.31
CA GLU A 88 10.52 -7.22 -12.14
C GLU A 88 9.58 -7.52 -13.32
N ALA A 89 8.58 -6.67 -13.53
CA ALA A 89 7.70 -6.75 -14.69
C ALA A 89 7.26 -5.36 -15.15
N CYS A 90 7.26 -5.12 -16.47
CA CYS A 90 6.76 -3.88 -17.07
C CYS A 90 7.36 -2.58 -16.47
N GLY A 91 8.63 -2.61 -16.03
CA GLY A 91 9.32 -1.49 -15.39
C GLY A 91 8.97 -1.28 -13.91
N TRP A 92 8.36 -2.28 -13.26
CA TRP A 92 8.02 -2.29 -11.85
C TRP A 92 8.76 -3.38 -11.09
N PRO A 93 9.37 -3.07 -9.94
CA PRO A 93 9.54 -4.05 -8.88
C PRO A 93 8.15 -4.43 -8.36
N ILE A 94 7.89 -5.72 -8.25
CA ILE A 94 6.69 -6.26 -7.63
C ILE A 94 7.12 -7.07 -6.41
N GLU A 95 6.55 -6.78 -5.25
CA GLU A 95 6.73 -7.56 -4.02
C GLU A 95 5.41 -8.27 -3.67
N ILE A 96 5.51 -9.58 -3.43
CA ILE A 96 4.41 -10.43 -2.99
C ILE A 96 4.69 -10.83 -1.54
N PHE A 97 3.72 -10.61 -0.67
CA PHE A 97 3.79 -11.00 0.73
C PHE A 97 2.64 -11.97 1.07
N GLY A 98 3.01 -13.20 1.42
CA GLY A 98 2.07 -14.23 1.87
C GLY A 98 2.18 -14.47 3.38
N ASP A 99 1.07 -14.37 4.10
CA ASP A 99 1.00 -14.62 5.54
C ASP A 99 -0.28 -15.41 5.88
N PRO A 100 -0.26 -16.28 6.92
CA PRO A 100 -1.44 -17.05 7.32
C PRO A 100 -2.62 -16.23 7.83
N ARG A 101 -2.43 -14.94 8.14
CA ARG A 101 -3.53 -14.07 8.55
C ARG A 101 -4.34 -13.63 7.32
N PRO A 102 -5.68 -13.52 7.44
CA PRO A 102 -6.50 -12.85 6.43
C PRO A 102 -5.94 -11.48 6.08
N VAL A 103 -5.93 -11.13 4.80
CA VAL A 103 -5.29 -9.89 4.29
C VAL A 103 -5.78 -8.67 5.04
N VAL A 104 -7.08 -8.61 5.36
CA VAL A 104 -7.71 -7.51 6.12
C VAL A 104 -7.13 -7.29 7.52
N ARG A 105 -6.46 -8.30 8.10
CA ARG A 105 -5.80 -8.24 9.41
C ARG A 105 -4.29 -8.05 9.32
N GLN A 106 -3.71 -8.16 8.14
CA GLN A 106 -2.27 -8.01 7.94
C GLN A 106 -1.87 -6.54 8.13
N PRO A 107 -0.74 -6.26 8.80
CA PRO A 107 -0.31 -4.88 9.03
C PRO A 107 -0.18 -4.03 7.76
N GLY A 108 0.35 -4.60 6.67
CA GLY A 108 0.49 -3.89 5.38
C GLY A 108 -0.86 -3.41 4.83
N TRP A 109 -1.90 -4.24 4.92
CA TRP A 109 -3.24 -3.84 4.46
C TRP A 109 -3.89 -2.79 5.37
N ARG A 110 -3.67 -2.89 6.67
CA ARG A 110 -4.15 -1.92 7.67
C ARG A 110 -3.50 -0.55 7.45
N HIS A 111 -2.19 -0.52 7.19
CA HIS A 111 -1.47 0.68 6.77
C HIS A 111 -2.08 1.27 5.49
N PHE A 112 -2.18 0.46 4.44
CA PHE A 112 -2.79 0.89 3.18
C PHE A 112 -4.21 1.48 3.37
N THR A 113 -5.02 0.84 4.21
CA THR A 113 -6.39 1.28 4.48
C THR A 113 -6.44 2.62 5.22
N VAL A 114 -5.63 2.82 6.26
CA VAL A 114 -5.61 4.09 7.00
C VAL A 114 -5.02 5.23 6.17
N GLU A 115 -3.98 4.96 5.38
CA GLU A 115 -3.38 5.93 4.45
C GLU A 115 -4.40 6.40 3.41
N ARG A 116 -5.12 5.45 2.80
CA ARG A 116 -6.22 5.75 1.86
C ARG A 116 -7.31 6.61 2.51
N ARG A 117 -7.71 6.29 3.74
CA ARG A 117 -8.71 7.06 4.49
C ARG A 117 -8.22 8.48 4.78
N LEU A 118 -6.98 8.63 5.24
CA LEU A 118 -6.38 9.95 5.50
C LEU A 118 -6.28 10.79 4.24
N LEU A 119 -5.90 10.20 3.10
CA LEU A 119 -5.87 10.89 1.81
C LEU A 119 -7.27 11.33 1.36
N ALA A 120 -8.28 10.46 1.50
CA ALA A 120 -9.66 10.78 1.13
C ALA A 120 -10.25 11.90 2.00
N LEU A 121 -9.99 11.86 3.31
CA LEU A 121 -10.48 12.85 4.27
C LEU A 121 -9.70 14.17 4.19
N GLY A 122 -8.40 14.12 3.95
CA GLY A 122 -7.51 15.29 3.90
C GLY A 122 -7.48 16.01 2.55
N GLY A 123 -7.97 15.37 1.49
CA GLY A 123 -8.05 15.92 0.15
C GLY A 123 -6.69 16.24 -0.48
N GLU A 124 -6.72 17.03 -1.56
CA GLU A 124 -5.53 17.35 -2.37
C GLU A 124 -4.45 18.10 -1.58
N GLY A 125 -4.83 18.96 -0.63
CA GLY A 125 -3.87 19.68 0.21
C GLY A 125 -3.02 18.73 1.06
N PHE A 126 -3.66 17.75 1.69
CA PHE A 126 -2.94 16.74 2.48
C PHE A 126 -2.12 15.81 1.58
N ARG A 127 -2.69 15.35 0.46
CA ARG A 127 -1.97 14.55 -0.55
C ARG A 127 -0.68 15.25 -1.02
N ALA A 128 -0.76 16.54 -1.36
CA ALA A 128 0.39 17.31 -1.80
C ALA A 128 1.47 17.42 -0.72
N ALA A 129 1.08 17.60 0.55
CA ALA A 129 2.02 17.65 1.66
C ALA A 129 2.73 16.29 1.88
N VAL A 130 2.00 15.17 1.82
CA VAL A 130 2.58 13.83 1.87
C VAL A 130 3.53 13.59 0.69
N MET A 131 3.13 13.96 -0.54
CA MET A 131 3.98 13.85 -1.72
C MET A 131 5.25 14.69 -1.63
N ALA A 132 5.19 15.88 -1.03
CA ALA A 132 6.38 16.69 -0.79
C ALA A 132 7.39 15.95 0.12
N GLN A 133 6.92 15.21 1.13
CA GLN A 133 7.79 14.37 1.95
C GLN A 133 8.32 13.14 1.19
N ARG A 134 7.49 12.48 0.38
CA ARG A 134 7.92 11.35 -0.49
C ARG A 134 9.03 11.77 -1.45
N HIS A 135 8.91 12.94 -2.08
CA HIS A 135 9.93 13.49 -2.97
C HIS A 135 11.23 13.89 -2.26
N ARG A 136 11.19 14.12 -0.94
CA ARG A 136 12.39 14.31 -0.11
C ARG A 136 13.07 12.99 0.29
N GLY A 137 12.55 11.85 -0.18
CA GLY A 137 13.10 10.52 0.05
C GLY A 137 12.51 9.80 1.26
N LEU A 138 11.48 10.34 1.92
CA LEU A 138 10.82 9.62 3.01
C LEU A 138 10.00 8.43 2.48
N LYS A 139 10.06 7.31 3.21
CA LYS A 139 9.13 6.19 3.03
C LYS A 139 7.69 6.63 3.35
N THR A 140 6.72 5.81 2.98
CA THR A 140 5.29 6.16 3.05
C THR A 140 4.88 6.50 4.47
N GLU A 141 5.06 5.59 5.43
CA GLU A 141 4.63 5.78 6.81
C GLU A 141 5.34 6.99 7.47
N PRO A 142 6.66 7.18 7.34
CA PRO A 142 7.33 8.40 7.80
C PRO A 142 6.81 9.68 7.14
N ALA A 143 6.46 9.66 5.85
CA ALA A 143 5.90 10.82 5.16
C ALA A 143 4.54 11.21 5.75
N PHE A 144 3.67 10.24 6.05
CA PHE A 144 2.41 10.48 6.76
C PHE A 144 2.63 10.98 8.19
N ALA A 145 3.52 10.33 8.95
CA ALA A 145 3.80 10.70 10.33
C ALA A 145 4.32 12.14 10.46
N VAL A 146 5.27 12.54 9.61
CA VAL A 146 5.77 13.92 9.57
C VAL A 146 4.67 14.91 9.19
N THR A 147 3.85 14.58 8.20
CA THR A 147 2.77 15.48 7.72
C THR A 147 1.68 15.66 8.79
N LEU A 148 1.40 14.63 9.58
CA LEU A 148 0.42 14.64 10.67
C LEU A 148 1.03 15.02 12.03
N GLY A 149 2.33 15.36 12.09
CA GLY A 149 3.05 15.64 13.34
C GLY A 149 2.92 14.51 14.38
N LEU A 150 2.95 13.25 13.94
CA LEU A 150 2.92 12.09 14.84
C LEU A 150 4.30 11.90 15.49
N ASP A 151 4.31 11.79 16.81
CA ASP A 151 5.53 11.51 17.59
C ASP A 151 5.71 10.01 17.79
N GLY A 152 6.96 9.53 17.74
CA GLY A 152 7.30 8.13 17.97
C GLY A 152 7.63 7.37 16.69
N ASP A 153 7.43 6.06 16.72
CA ASP A 153 7.68 5.20 15.57
C ASP A 153 6.59 5.40 14.50
N PRO A 154 6.94 5.82 13.26
CA PRO A 154 5.95 6.11 12.22
C PRO A 154 5.07 4.91 11.84
N TYR A 155 5.62 3.71 11.90
CA TYR A 155 4.89 2.50 11.56
C TYR A 155 3.84 2.21 12.64
N LEU A 156 4.23 2.18 13.92
CA LEU A 156 3.28 1.92 15.00
C LEU A 156 2.21 3.01 15.13
N THR A 157 2.61 4.28 15.09
CA THR A 157 1.69 5.41 15.28
C THR A 157 0.66 5.51 14.16
N LEU A 158 1.04 5.24 12.92
CA LEU A 158 0.10 5.21 11.80
C LEU A 158 -0.84 4.00 11.89
N LEU A 159 -0.33 2.83 12.32
CA LEU A 159 -1.15 1.64 12.53
C LEU A 159 -2.18 1.80 13.66
N GLU A 160 -1.91 2.62 14.67
CA GLU A 160 -2.88 2.97 15.72
C GLU A 160 -4.06 3.79 15.18
N LEU A 161 -3.85 4.59 14.12
CA LEU A 161 -4.90 5.38 13.49
C LEU A 161 -5.91 4.53 12.71
N ASP A 162 -5.52 3.35 12.25
CA ASP A 162 -6.41 2.41 11.54
C ASP A 162 -7.66 2.07 12.38
N ALA A 163 -7.49 1.89 13.70
CA ALA A 163 -8.57 1.59 14.64
C ALA A 163 -9.43 2.81 15.01
N ARG A 164 -9.10 4.01 14.53
CA ARG A 164 -9.83 5.25 14.86
C ARG A 164 -10.96 5.51 13.86
N SER A 165 -11.99 6.25 14.28
CA SER A 165 -13.09 6.65 13.40
C SER A 165 -12.68 7.79 12.46
N ASP A 166 -13.39 7.95 11.34
CA ASP A 166 -13.14 9.06 10.40
C ASP A 166 -13.27 10.43 11.07
N SER A 167 -14.20 10.59 12.02
CA SER A 167 -14.32 11.83 12.81
C SER A 167 -13.06 12.14 13.63
N HIS A 168 -12.38 11.11 14.13
CA HIS A 168 -11.10 11.27 14.82
C HIS A 168 -9.98 11.64 13.84
N LEU A 169 -9.91 10.97 12.69
CA LEU A 169 -8.93 11.27 11.64
C LEU A 169 -9.09 12.70 11.10
N LEU A 170 -10.33 13.13 10.85
CA LEU A 170 -10.65 14.50 10.43
C LEU A 170 -10.24 15.54 11.47
N ARG A 171 -10.41 15.26 12.76
CA ARG A 171 -9.94 16.17 13.81
C ARG A 171 -8.41 16.30 13.75
N ARG A 172 -7.70 15.17 13.63
CA ARG A 172 -6.24 15.18 13.51
C ARG A 172 -5.77 15.97 12.29
N LEU A 173 -6.39 15.75 11.14
CA LEU A 173 -6.10 16.49 9.91
C LEU A 173 -6.29 18.00 10.10
N LYS A 174 -7.40 18.42 10.73
CA LYS A 174 -7.68 19.83 11.03
C LYS A 174 -6.66 20.45 11.97
N ASP A 175 -6.26 19.72 13.03
CA ASP A 175 -5.24 20.18 13.98
C ASP A 175 -3.88 20.41 13.28
N CYS A 176 -3.62 19.69 12.19
CA CYS A 176 -2.44 19.84 11.33
C CYS A 176 -2.64 20.82 10.16
N GLY A 177 -3.75 21.55 10.09
CA GLY A 177 -4.01 22.54 9.05
C GLY A 177 -4.61 21.99 7.74
N PHE A 178 -5.05 20.73 7.72
CA PHE A 178 -5.71 20.12 6.56
C PHE A 178 -7.22 20.09 6.79
N ALA A 179 -7.95 20.99 6.12
CA ALA A 179 -9.40 20.97 6.13
C ALA A 179 -9.91 20.05 5.00
N GLY A 180 -10.55 18.94 5.37
CA GLY A 180 -11.23 18.07 4.42
C GLY A 180 -12.37 18.77 3.68
N ILE A 181 -12.74 18.22 2.52
CA ILE A 181 -13.99 18.59 1.84
C ILE A 181 -15.12 18.13 2.74
N VAL A 182 -15.78 19.07 3.41
CA VAL A 182 -17.07 18.79 4.05
C VAL A 182 -18.04 18.63 2.89
N SER A 183 -18.47 17.41 2.59
CA SER A 183 -19.66 17.21 1.75
C SER A 183 -20.79 17.96 2.46
N GLY A 184 -21.15 19.11 1.90
CA GLY A 184 -22.22 19.94 2.45
C GLY A 184 -23.53 19.16 2.37
N GLU A 185 -24.09 18.80 3.52
CA GLU A 185 -25.53 18.72 3.61
C GLU A 185 -26.07 20.14 3.47
N GLN A 186 -26.50 20.44 2.25
CA GLN A 186 -27.39 21.54 1.93
C GLN A 186 -28.59 21.44 2.88
N LYS A 187 -28.66 22.35 3.86
CA LYS A 187 -29.94 22.75 4.43
C LYS A 187 -30.76 23.35 3.29
N CYS A 188 -31.65 22.55 2.71
CA CYS A 188 -32.85 23.09 2.10
C CYS A 188 -33.93 22.94 3.16
N GLY A 189 -34.17 24.03 3.89
CA GLY A 189 -35.51 24.25 4.42
C GLY A 189 -36.42 24.54 3.24
N ASP A 190 -37.63 23.99 3.31
CA ASP A 190 -38.88 24.59 2.85
C ASP A 190 -40.01 23.67 3.32
N GLU A 191 -40.59 24.00 4.48
CA GLU A 191 -42.04 24.16 4.78
C GLU A 191 -42.27 24.33 6.29
#